data_AF-A0A5D3CGP1-F1
#
_entry.id   AF-A0A5D3CGP1-F1
#
_cell.length_a   1.000
_cell.length_b   1.000
_cell.length_c   1.000
_cell.angle_alpha   90.00
_cell.angle_beta   90.00
_cell.angle_gamma   90.00
#
_symmetry.space_group_name_H-M   'P 1'
#
loop_
_entity.id
_entity.type
_entity.pdbx_description
1 polymer ?
#
loop_
_entity_poly.entity_id
_entity_poly.type
_entity_poly.pdbx_seq_one_letter_code
_entity_poly.pdbx_strand_id
1 'polypeptide(L)'
;MLKRHKKAIGWTLVDIQGISPSYHMHKIRLEEGTIQFQRRLYPVMKEVVKKEIIKWLSARVIYPITDSEWVGPVQCVPRKGEMIVMKNKNNENSELNPMRTVTGWRICMDYRKLNAATKKDHFPLPFIDQMLDRLVGKEFYSFLDVTLAITR
;
A
#
# COMPACT_ATOMS: atom_id res chain seq x y z
N MET A 1 -13.19 17.44 18.92
CA MET A 1 -13.27 16.29 18.00
C MET A 1 -12.41 15.12 18.48
N LEU A 2 -11.07 15.25 18.54
CA LEU A 2 -10.13 14.17 18.95
C LEU A 2 -10.36 13.57 20.35
N LYS A 3 -10.67 14.39 21.37
CA LYS A 3 -10.93 13.89 22.74
C LYS A 3 -12.26 13.10 22.87
N ARG A 4 -13.26 13.44 22.06
CA ARG A 4 -14.61 12.86 22.10
C ARG A 4 -14.74 11.63 21.21
N HIS A 5 -14.05 11.58 20.07
CA HIS A 5 -14.16 10.51 19.08
C HIS A 5 -12.86 9.70 18.96
N LYS A 6 -12.31 9.23 20.09
CA LYS A 6 -11.06 8.47 20.12
C LYS A 6 -11.11 7.19 19.27
N LYS A 7 -12.28 6.55 19.17
CA LYS A 7 -12.51 5.34 18.37
C LYS A 7 -12.50 5.57 16.86
N ALA A 8 -12.66 6.82 16.41
CA ALA A 8 -12.66 7.15 14.98
C ALA A 8 -11.23 7.32 14.42
N ILE A 9 -10.20 7.27 15.27
CA ILE A 9 -8.82 7.53 14.89
C ILE A 9 -8.01 6.24 15.04
N GLY A 10 -7.50 5.74 13.92
CA GLY A 10 -6.60 4.59 13.89
C GLY A 10 -5.16 4.97 14.24
N TRP A 11 -4.84 5.11 15.54
CA TRP A 11 -3.48 5.42 16.00
C TRP A 11 -2.51 4.28 15.74
N THR A 12 -2.97 3.05 15.95
CA THR A 12 -2.23 1.83 15.69
C THR A 12 -2.98 0.96 14.70
N LEU A 13 -2.27 -0.02 14.12
CA LEU A 13 -2.86 -0.97 13.17
C LEU A 13 -4.01 -1.79 13.79
N VAL A 14 -3.99 -1.99 15.11
CA VAL A 14 -5.02 -2.74 15.86
C VAL A 14 -6.30 -1.90 16.05
N ASP A 15 -6.16 -0.57 16.10
CA ASP A 15 -7.30 0.35 16.25
C ASP A 15 -8.14 0.48 14.98
N ILE A 16 -7.57 0.09 13.82
CA ILE A 16 -8.24 0.18 12.53
C ILE A 16 -9.17 -1.02 12.39
N GLN A 17 -10.36 -0.89 12.99
CA GLN A 17 -11.44 -1.84 12.84
C GLN A 17 -12.12 -1.59 11.48
N GLY A 18 -11.68 -2.29 10.44
CA GLY A 18 -12.36 -2.25 9.14
C GLY A 18 -13.76 -2.88 9.18
N ILE A 19 -14.44 -2.94 8.03
CA ILE A 19 -15.85 -3.33 7.95
C ILE A 19 -15.98 -4.83 8.26
N SER A 20 -17.00 -5.24 9.03
CA SER A 20 -17.19 -6.68 9.27
C SER A 20 -17.58 -7.36 7.94
N PRO A 21 -16.93 -8.49 7.57
CA PRO A 21 -17.28 -9.26 6.38
C PRO A 21 -18.75 -9.70 6.32
N SER A 22 -19.43 -9.74 7.48
CA SER A 22 -20.87 -9.99 7.58
C SER A 22 -21.74 -8.91 6.94
N TYR A 23 -21.27 -7.65 6.92
CA TYR A 23 -22.01 -6.54 6.28
C TYR A 23 -21.76 -6.51 4.79
N HIS A 24 -20.50 -6.65 4.38
CA HIS A 24 -20.11 -6.59 2.99
C HIS A 24 -18.79 -7.32 2.78
N MET A 25 -18.73 -8.15 1.74
CA MET A 25 -17.51 -8.85 1.33
C MET A 25 -17.34 -8.68 -0.18
N HIS A 26 -16.29 -7.97 -0.57
CA HIS A 26 -15.99 -7.76 -1.98
C HIS A 26 -15.49 -9.06 -2.62
N LYS A 27 -16.12 -9.47 -3.72
CA LYS A 27 -15.68 -10.60 -4.54
C LYS A 27 -14.98 -10.09 -5.79
N ILE A 28 -13.68 -10.35 -5.89
CA ILE A 28 -12.92 -10.10 -7.13
C ILE A 28 -13.31 -11.18 -8.14
N ARG A 29 -13.81 -10.76 -9.31
CA ARG A 29 -14.18 -11.68 -10.39
C ARG A 29 -12.99 -11.85 -11.33
N LEU A 30 -12.48 -13.07 -11.41
CA LEU A 30 -11.38 -13.46 -12.30
C LEU A 30 -11.92 -14.26 -13.49
N GLU A 31 -11.34 -14.06 -14.66
CA GLU A 31 -11.62 -14.88 -15.84
C GLU A 31 -10.80 -16.19 -15.79
N GLU A 32 -9.53 -16.10 -15.38
CA GLU A 32 -8.63 -17.23 -15.19
C GLU A 32 -7.74 -17.04 -13.94
N GLY A 33 -7.31 -18.15 -13.34
CA GLY A 33 -6.37 -18.15 -12.22
C GLY A 33 -4.95 -17.73 -12.64
N THR A 34 -4.29 -16.87 -11.88
CA THR A 34 -2.94 -16.37 -12.20
C THR A 34 -1.94 -16.72 -11.11
N ILE A 35 -1.10 -17.74 -11.33
CA ILE A 35 -0.02 -18.10 -10.40
C ILE A 35 1.31 -17.54 -10.91
N GLN A 36 2.01 -16.81 -10.04
CA GLN A 36 3.36 -16.29 -10.30
C GLN A 36 4.33 -16.75 -9.21
N PHE A 37 5.48 -17.27 -9.63
CA PHE A 37 6.54 -17.65 -8.69
C PHE A 37 7.19 -16.43 -8.04
N GLN A 38 7.52 -16.57 -6.76
CA GLN A 38 8.23 -15.56 -6.00
C GLN A 38 9.64 -15.34 -6.56
N ARG A 39 10.02 -14.07 -6.77
CA ARG A 39 11.39 -13.72 -7.16
C ARG A 39 12.34 -13.85 -5.98
N ARG A 40 13.61 -14.18 -6.26
CA ARG A 40 14.65 -14.28 -5.23
C ARG A 40 14.83 -12.94 -4.53
N LEU A 41 14.59 -12.92 -3.22
CA LEU A 41 14.86 -11.76 -2.35
C LEU A 41 16.23 -11.90 -1.69
N TYR A 42 16.93 -10.77 -1.55
CA TYR A 42 18.18 -10.70 -0.78
C TYR A 42 17.91 -11.00 0.71
N PRO A 43 18.83 -11.62 1.46
CA PRO A 43 18.60 -12.01 2.87
C PRO A 43 18.06 -10.88 3.75
N VAL A 44 18.63 -9.68 3.67
CA VAL A 44 18.17 -8.51 4.44
C VAL A 44 16.72 -8.14 4.09
N MET A 45 16.34 -8.24 2.81
CA MET A 45 14.96 -7.98 2.38
C MET A 45 14.00 -9.07 2.89
N LYS A 46 14.43 -10.33 2.94
CA LYS A 46 13.61 -11.42 3.49
C LYS A 46 13.27 -11.18 4.96
N GLU A 47 14.22 -10.69 5.75
CA GLU A 47 13.99 -10.36 7.16
C GLU A 47 12.97 -9.23 7.32
N VAL A 48 13.09 -8.18 6.49
CA VAL A 48 12.11 -7.09 6.45
C VAL A 48 10.71 -7.62 6.11
N VAL A 49 10.61 -8.45 5.07
CA VAL A 49 9.32 -9.04 4.65
C VAL A 49 8.72 -9.87 5.78
N LYS A 50 9.53 -10.72 6.42
CA LYS A 50 9.08 -11.56 7.53
C LYS A 50 8.53 -10.73 8.70
N LYS A 51 9.21 -9.64 9.08
CA LYS A 51 8.77 -8.76 10.18
C LYS A 51 7.41 -8.11 9.90
N GLU A 52 7.19 -7.61 8.69
CA GLU A 52 5.90 -7.00 8.33
C GLU A 52 4.78 -8.05 8.18
N ILE A 53 5.06 -9.24 7.64
CA ILE A 53 4.06 -10.33 7.57
C ILE A 53 3.58 -10.70 8.98
N ILE A 54 4.49 -10.83 9.95
CA ILE A 54 4.14 -11.12 11.35
C ILE A 54 3.25 -10.02 11.93
N LYS A 55 3.57 -8.75 11.63
CA LYS A 55 2.78 -7.59 12.07
C LYS A 55 1.38 -7.59 11.45
N TRP A 56 1.23 -7.95 10.18
CA TRP A 56 -0.08 -8.03 9.53
C TRP A 56 -0.90 -9.22 10.02
N LEU A 57 -0.26 -10.36 10.32
CA LEU A 57 -0.89 -11.51 10.95
C LEU A 57 -1.40 -11.18 12.35
N SER A 58 -0.58 -10.51 13.19
CA SER A 58 -0.99 -10.14 14.55
C SER A 58 -2.15 -9.15 14.56
N ALA A 59 -2.21 -8.25 13.58
CA ALA A 59 -3.32 -7.32 13.38
C ALA A 59 -4.53 -7.93 12.66
N ARG A 60 -4.47 -9.21 12.26
CA ARG A 60 -5.54 -9.90 11.49
C ARG A 60 -5.90 -9.16 10.18
N VAL A 61 -4.89 -8.60 9.52
CA VAL A 61 -5.01 -8.01 8.18
C VAL A 61 -4.88 -9.09 7.11
N ILE A 62 -4.05 -10.10 7.36
CA ILE A 62 -3.86 -11.28 6.50
C ILE A 62 -4.07 -12.56 7.30
N TYR A 63 -4.31 -13.66 6.62
CA TYR A 63 -4.43 -15.01 7.17
C TYR A 63 -3.81 -16.04 6.22
N PRO A 64 -3.35 -17.21 6.70
CA PRO A 64 -2.79 -18.24 5.85
C PRO A 64 -3.88 -18.91 5.00
N ILE A 65 -3.58 -19.15 3.72
CA ILE A 65 -4.40 -19.90 2.78
C ILE A 65 -3.54 -21.00 2.14
N THR A 66 -4.11 -22.19 1.97
CA THR A 66 -3.41 -23.36 1.39
C THR A 66 -3.52 -23.41 -0.12
N ASP A 67 -4.68 -23.05 -0.64
CA ASP A 67 -5.12 -23.22 -2.02
C ASP A 67 -5.66 -21.88 -2.52
N SER A 68 -4.84 -21.18 -3.29
CA SER A 68 -5.24 -19.92 -3.93
C SER A 68 -5.19 -20.08 -5.45
N GLU A 69 -6.28 -19.71 -6.11
CA GLU A 69 -6.38 -19.65 -7.57
C GLU A 69 -5.44 -18.58 -8.18
N TRP A 70 -4.95 -17.66 -7.36
CA TRP A 70 -4.01 -16.63 -7.77
C TRP A 70 -2.90 -16.41 -6.76
N VAL A 71 -1.68 -16.18 -7.25
CA VAL A 71 -0.50 -15.88 -6.44
C VAL A 71 0.31 -14.79 -7.14
N GLY A 72 0.59 -13.69 -6.44
CA GLY A 72 1.46 -12.61 -6.90
C GLY A 72 2.80 -12.60 -6.17
N PRO A 73 3.91 -12.22 -6.81
CA PRO A 73 5.19 -12.13 -6.14
C PRO A 73 5.24 -10.88 -5.26
N VAL A 74 5.87 -11.02 -4.09
CA VAL A 74 6.20 -9.93 -3.18
C VAL A 74 7.47 -9.22 -3.67
N GLN A 75 7.42 -7.91 -3.71
CA GLN A 75 8.51 -7.00 -4.09
C GLN A 75 8.84 -6.06 -2.92
N CYS A 76 10.13 -5.89 -2.65
CA CYS A 76 10.60 -4.88 -1.70
C CYS A 76 11.04 -3.63 -2.47
N VAL A 77 10.39 -2.50 -2.18
CA VAL A 77 10.69 -1.22 -2.79
C VAL A 77 11.34 -0.32 -1.73
N PRO A 78 12.53 0.25 -1.98
CA PRO A 78 13.13 1.17 -1.03
C PRO A 78 12.27 2.42 -0.91
N ARG A 79 12.07 2.91 0.32
CA ARG A 79 11.51 4.24 0.55
C ARG A 79 12.50 5.26 0.03
N LYS A 80 11.99 6.19 -0.77
CA LYS A 80 12.77 7.32 -1.28
C LYS A 80 13.22 8.16 -0.07
N GLY A 81 14.51 8.14 0.22
CA GLY A 81 15.14 9.04 1.19
C GLY A 81 15.65 10.31 0.54
N GLU A 82 16.35 11.11 1.34
CA GLU A 82 16.97 12.35 0.90
C GLU A 82 18.09 12.08 -0.12
N MET A 83 18.27 13.02 -1.03
CA MET A 83 19.27 12.95 -2.08
C MET A 83 20.57 13.52 -1.54
N ILE A 84 21.60 12.69 -1.41
CA ILE A 84 22.92 13.11 -0.97
C ILE A 84 23.81 13.21 -2.20
N VAL A 85 24.48 14.35 -2.36
CA VAL A 85 25.49 14.53 -3.40
C VAL A 85 26.84 14.21 -2.79
N MET A 86 27.44 13.09 -3.20
CA MET A 86 28.82 12.76 -2.82
C MET A 86 29.79 13.24 -3.91
N LYS A 87 30.82 13.97 -3.50
CA LYS A 87 31.98 14.26 -4.37
C LYS A 87 32.91 13.04 -4.34
N ASN A 88 33.06 12.36 -5.48
CA ASN A 88 34.12 11.39 -5.64
C ASN A 88 35.46 12.12 -5.57
N LYS A 89 36.34 11.75 -4.62
CA LYS A 89 37.65 12.39 -4.44
C LYS A 89 38.69 12.00 -5.50
N ASN A 90 38.34 11.13 -6.45
CA ASN A 90 39.34 10.40 -7.24
C ASN A 90 39.43 10.77 -8.73
N ASN A 91 38.66 11.72 -9.26
CA ASN A 91 38.86 12.19 -10.64
C ASN A 91 38.71 13.72 -10.71
N GLU A 92 39.66 14.37 -11.38
CA GLU A 92 39.77 15.84 -11.52
C GLU A 92 38.62 16.48 -12.31
N ASN A 93 37.69 15.67 -12.85
CA ASN A 93 36.37 16.10 -13.31
C ASN A 93 35.32 15.62 -12.30
N SER A 94 34.89 16.52 -11.42
CA SER A 94 33.96 16.24 -10.34
C SER A 94 32.55 15.88 -10.86
N GLU A 95 32.36 14.63 -11.28
CA GLU A 95 31.02 14.08 -11.49
C GLU A 95 30.33 13.95 -10.13
N LEU A 96 29.35 14.82 -9.91
CA LEU A 96 28.46 14.76 -8.76
C LEU A 96 27.46 13.63 -9.02
N ASN A 97 27.67 12.46 -8.39
CA ASN A 97 26.69 11.38 -8.45
C ASN A 97 25.65 11.57 -7.32
N PRO A 98 24.39 11.92 -7.64
CA PRO A 98 23.34 11.99 -6.63
C PRO A 98 23.00 10.56 -6.19
N MET A 99 23.31 10.23 -4.93
CA MET A 99 22.92 8.95 -4.34
C MET A 99 21.76 9.18 -3.38
N ARG A 100 20.67 8.41 -3.55
CA ARG A 100 19.53 8.47 -2.63
C ARG A 100 19.78 7.55 -1.44
N THR A 101 19.60 8.06 -0.23
CA THR A 101 19.58 7.20 0.95
C THR A 101 18.32 6.36 0.99
N VAL A 102 18.42 5.13 1.48
CA VAL A 102 17.27 4.26 1.72
C VAL A 102 16.89 4.38 3.19
N THR A 103 15.82 5.10 3.50
CA THR A 103 15.34 5.33 4.88
C THR A 103 14.47 4.19 5.41
N GLY A 104 14.12 3.22 4.55
CA GLY A 104 13.35 2.04 4.91
C GLY A 104 12.87 1.31 3.66
N TRP A 105 12.08 0.26 3.86
CA TRP A 105 11.53 -0.56 2.77
C TRP A 105 10.00 -0.54 2.80
N ARG A 106 9.38 -0.72 1.64
CA ARG A 106 7.95 -0.98 1.47
C ARG A 106 7.78 -2.34 0.84
N ILE A 107 6.78 -3.07 1.28
CA ILE A 107 6.40 -4.34 0.70
C ILE A 107 5.27 -4.07 -0.27
N CYS A 108 5.43 -4.49 -1.51
CA CYS A 108 4.46 -4.33 -2.58
C CYS A 108 4.18 -5.69 -3.20
N MET A 109 2.94 -5.96 -3.57
CA MET A 109 2.58 -7.13 -4.38
C MET A 109 2.42 -6.70 -5.84
N ASP A 110 2.94 -7.51 -6.75
CA ASP A 110 2.79 -7.25 -8.18
C ASP A 110 1.46 -7.80 -8.70
N TYR A 111 0.46 -6.92 -8.76
CA TYR A 111 -0.88 -7.24 -9.24
C TYR A 111 -1.05 -7.16 -10.75
N ARG A 112 -0.01 -6.93 -11.56
CA ARG A 112 -0.18 -6.69 -13.00
C ARG A 112 -0.91 -7.83 -13.73
N LYS A 113 -0.54 -9.08 -13.46
CA LYS A 113 -1.24 -10.24 -14.05
C LYS A 113 -2.64 -10.41 -13.47
N LEU A 114 -2.81 -10.21 -12.17
CA LEU A 114 -4.13 -10.30 -11.52
C LEU A 114 -5.10 -9.27 -12.12
N ASN A 115 -4.65 -8.02 -12.26
CA ASN A 115 -5.44 -6.93 -12.83
C ASN A 115 -5.81 -7.17 -14.29
N ALA A 116 -4.95 -7.86 -15.06
CA ALA A 116 -5.24 -8.24 -16.44
C ALA A 116 -6.32 -9.33 -16.52
N ALA A 117 -6.33 -10.28 -15.58
CA ALA A 117 -7.33 -11.34 -15.49
C ALA A 117 -8.62 -10.92 -14.75
N THR A 118 -8.66 -9.73 -14.15
CA THR A 118 -9.80 -9.24 -13.39
C THR A 118 -10.82 -8.59 -14.31
N LYS A 119 -12.08 -9.02 -14.19
CA LYS A 119 -13.20 -8.38 -14.90
C LYS A 119 -13.39 -6.96 -14.37
N LYS A 120 -13.28 -5.96 -15.26
CA LYS A 120 -13.44 -4.55 -14.89
C LYS A 120 -14.88 -4.28 -14.46
N ASP A 121 -15.01 -3.57 -13.35
CA ASP A 121 -16.29 -3.09 -12.84
C ASP A 121 -16.69 -1.76 -13.49
N HIS A 122 -17.98 -1.49 -13.62
CA HIS A 122 -18.53 -0.28 -14.24
C HIS A 122 -18.96 0.76 -13.19
N PHE A 123 -18.15 0.94 -12.15
CA PHE A 123 -18.35 2.00 -11.15
C PHE A 123 -17.18 2.98 -11.20
N PRO A 124 -17.26 4.03 -12.04
CA PRO A 124 -16.23 5.05 -12.05
C PRO A 124 -16.24 5.83 -10.74
N LEU A 125 -15.05 6.14 -10.22
CA LEU A 125 -14.93 7.15 -9.18
C LEU A 125 -15.40 8.51 -9.74
N PRO A 126 -16.09 9.33 -8.94
CA PRO A 126 -16.49 10.66 -9.38
C PRO A 126 -15.26 11.50 -9.72
N PHE A 127 -15.40 12.36 -10.75
CA PHE A 127 -14.33 13.28 -11.12
C PHE A 127 -14.12 14.33 -10.03
N ILE A 128 -12.86 14.74 -9.83
CA ILE A 128 -12.50 15.74 -8.82
C ILE A 128 -13.24 17.06 -9.06
N ASP A 129 -13.37 17.49 -10.32
CA ASP A 129 -14.06 18.74 -10.67
C ASP A 129 -15.52 18.73 -10.22
N GLN A 130 -16.23 17.60 -10.39
CA GLN A 130 -17.60 17.44 -9.91
C GLN A 130 -17.71 17.53 -8.39
N MET A 131 -16.66 17.10 -7.67
CA MET A 131 -16.60 17.26 -6.21
C MET A 131 -16.33 18.72 -5.84
N LEU A 132 -15.44 19.42 -6.56
CA LEU A 132 -15.11 20.82 -6.33
C LEU A 132 -16.28 21.76 -6.61
N ASP A 133 -17.05 21.51 -7.67
CA ASP A 133 -18.25 22.29 -8.00
C ASP A 133 -19.27 22.29 -6.85
N ARG A 134 -19.40 21.16 -6.13
CA ARG A 134 -20.29 21.05 -4.96
C ARG A 134 -19.80 21.84 -3.75
N LEU A 135 -18.52 22.21 -3.73
CA LEU A 135 -17.91 22.97 -2.65
C LEU A 135 -18.03 24.49 -2.88
N VAL A 136 -18.36 24.95 -4.10
CA VAL A 136 -18.47 26.39 -4.40
C VAL A 136 -19.44 27.10 -3.44
N GLY A 137 -19.00 28.25 -2.92
CA GLY A 137 -19.79 29.09 -2.02
C GLY A 137 -19.86 28.60 -0.56
N LYS A 138 -19.10 27.57 -0.18
CA LYS A 138 -18.94 27.19 1.23
C LYS A 138 -17.77 27.96 1.86
N GLU A 139 -17.96 28.44 3.08
CA GLU A 139 -16.97 29.25 3.79
C GLU A 139 -16.01 28.40 4.65
N PHE A 140 -16.42 27.20 5.04
CA PHE A 140 -15.67 26.31 5.93
C PHE A 140 -15.58 24.89 5.37
N TYR A 141 -14.39 24.31 5.42
CA TYR A 141 -14.11 22.94 4.97
C TYR A 141 -13.40 22.15 6.05
N SER A 142 -13.55 20.83 6.00
CA SER A 142 -12.81 19.89 6.84
C SER A 142 -12.40 18.69 6.00
N PHE A 143 -11.14 18.31 6.10
CA PHE A 143 -10.58 17.16 5.39
C PHE A 143 -10.28 16.05 6.39
N LEU A 144 -10.60 14.82 6.01
CA LEU A 144 -10.26 13.63 6.76
C LEU A 144 -9.66 12.63 5.78
N ASP A 145 -8.49 12.08 6.11
CA ASP A 145 -7.88 11.01 5.36
C ASP A 145 -8.10 9.68 6.10
N VAL A 146 -8.43 8.63 5.34
CA VAL A 146 -8.77 7.32 5.89
C VAL A 146 -7.56 6.40 5.78
N THR A 147 -6.93 6.14 6.92
CA THR A 147 -5.80 5.20 7.00
C THR A 147 -6.28 3.76 6.76
N LEU A 148 -5.65 3.07 5.81
CA LEU A 148 -5.96 1.68 5.43
C LEU A 148 -7.43 1.44 5.03
N ALA A 149 -7.99 2.34 4.21
CA ALA A 149 -9.36 2.24 3.68
C ALA A 149 -9.70 0.92 2.95
N ILE A 150 -8.70 0.09 2.63
CA ILE A 150 -8.85 -1.14 1.85
C ILE A 150 -8.79 -2.39 2.74
N THR A 151 -8.44 -2.27 4.04
CA THR A 151 -8.35 -3.44 4.94
C THR A 151 -9.68 -3.73 5.63
N ARG A 152 -10.19 -4.95 5.39
CA ARG A 152 -11.51 -5.53 5.74
C ARG A 152 -12.68 -4.97 4.95
#